data_AF-A0A1D6H7J8-F1
#
_entry.id   AF-A0A1D6H7J8-F1
#
_cell.length_a   1.000
_cell.length_b   1.000
_cell.length_c   1.000
_cell.angle_alpha   90.00
_cell.angle_beta   90.00
_cell.angle_gamma   90.00
#
_symmetry.space_group_name_H-M   'P 1'
#
loop_
_entity.id
_entity.type
_entity.pdbx_description
1 polymer ?
#
loop_
_entity_poly.entity_id
_entity_poly.type
_entity_poly.pdbx_seq_one_letter_code
_entity_poly.pdbx_strand_id
1 'polypeptide(L)'
;MGAFMTHCGWNSVLECVAAGLPMVSCPHFTEQFMNEKLVVDVLWVGVPVGVKGAAQWGVDAEGVLATRQDVERAVAAVMDYGEEGSARRARAAKLGRKAREAVVHGGSSFRNVALLIQHVQQRASTRNPWIEKKPSDCR
;
A
#
# COMPACT_ATOMS: atom_id res chain seq x y z
N MET A 1 -0.47 -0.75 22.89
CA MET A 1 -0.86 -1.32 21.58
C MET A 1 -1.47 -0.21 20.76
N GLY A 2 -1.21 -0.15 19.46
CA GLY A 2 -1.76 0.88 18.58
C GLY A 2 -2.10 0.32 17.21
N ALA A 3 -2.94 1.06 16.49
CA ALA A 3 -3.28 0.85 15.10
C ALA A 3 -3.40 2.22 14.43
N PHE A 4 -3.18 2.27 13.12
CA PHE A 4 -3.46 3.48 12.35
C PHE A 4 -4.89 3.45 11.83
N MET A 5 -5.50 4.61 11.65
CA MET A 5 -6.65 4.76 10.77
C MET A 5 -6.16 5.44 9.50
N THR A 6 -6.53 4.92 8.33
CA THR A 6 -6.00 5.39 7.05
C THR A 6 -7.08 5.44 5.98
N HIS A 7 -6.96 6.42 5.09
CA HIS A 7 -7.76 6.47 3.87
C HIS A 7 -7.28 5.48 2.81
N CYS A 8 -6.34 4.58 3.11
CA CYS A 8 -5.77 3.60 2.19
C CYS A 8 -5.03 4.20 0.99
N GLY A 9 -4.54 5.45 1.09
CA GLY A 9 -3.53 5.95 0.16
C GLY A 9 -2.26 5.11 0.26
N TRP A 10 -1.57 4.89 -0.86
CA TRP A 10 -0.43 3.97 -0.93
C TRP A 10 0.69 4.31 0.06
N ASN A 11 1.00 5.60 0.21
CA ASN A 11 2.00 6.06 1.17
C ASN A 11 1.60 5.74 2.62
N SER A 12 0.34 6.00 2.97
CA SER A 12 -0.21 5.70 4.30
C SER A 12 -0.19 4.20 4.58
N VAL A 13 -0.49 3.36 3.58
CA VAL A 13 -0.37 1.90 3.70
C VAL A 13 1.08 1.49 3.96
N LEU A 14 2.03 2.05 3.20
CA LEU A 14 3.47 1.77 3.39
C LEU A 14 3.96 2.22 4.76
N GLU A 15 3.49 3.37 5.27
CA GLU A 15 3.80 3.85 6.62
C GLU A 15 3.35 2.87 7.70
N CYS A 16 2.10 2.42 7.62
CA CYS A 16 1.55 1.44 8.56
C CYS A 16 2.31 0.10 8.51
N VAL A 17 2.61 -0.38 7.29
CA VAL A 17 3.39 -1.60 7.08
C VAL A 17 4.80 -1.45 7.64
N ALA A 18 5.51 -0.36 7.36
CA ALA A 18 6.87 -0.13 7.83
C ALA A 18 6.95 0.02 9.36
N ALA A 19 5.92 0.64 9.98
CA ALA A 19 5.75 0.69 11.42
C ALA A 19 5.47 -0.69 12.03
N GLY A 20 4.97 -1.64 11.24
CA GLY A 20 4.61 -2.98 11.69
C GLY A 20 3.33 -3.01 12.51
N LEU A 21 2.40 -2.10 12.24
CA LEU A 21 1.14 -1.94 12.96
C LEU A 21 -0.06 -2.34 12.08
N PRO A 22 -1.12 -2.91 12.67
CA PRO A 22 -2.38 -3.10 11.96
C PRO A 22 -3.05 -1.75 11.70
N MET A 23 -4.03 -1.73 10.80
CA MET A 23 -4.72 -0.48 10.43
C MET A 23 -6.22 -0.65 10.25
N VAL A 24 -6.98 0.40 10.53
CA VAL A 24 -8.39 0.56 10.15
C VAL A 24 -8.44 1.25 8.80
N SER A 25 -9.06 0.61 7.81
CA SER A 25 -9.22 1.17 6.47
C SER A 25 -10.52 1.98 6.37
N CYS A 26 -10.40 3.19 5.83
CA CYS A 26 -11.49 4.13 5.59
C CYS A 26 -11.31 4.80 4.21
N PRO A 27 -11.40 4.05 3.11
CA PRO A 27 -11.19 4.58 1.77
C PRO A 27 -12.20 5.68 1.43
N HIS A 28 -11.80 6.65 0.63
CA HIS A 28 -12.66 7.75 0.17
C HIS A 28 -12.90 7.71 -1.34
N PHE A 29 -11.88 7.42 -2.16
CA PHE A 29 -12.01 7.40 -3.62
C PHE A 29 -10.93 6.55 -4.33
N THR A 30 -11.19 6.25 -5.61
CA THR A 30 -10.22 5.68 -6.58
C THR A 30 -9.46 4.44 -6.09
N GLU A 31 -8.13 4.47 -6.12
CA GLU A 31 -7.24 3.35 -5.80
C GLU A 31 -7.29 2.93 -4.33
N GLN A 32 -7.84 3.78 -3.46
CA GLN A 32 -7.91 3.52 -2.02
C GLN A 32 -8.75 2.28 -1.71
N PHE A 33 -9.80 2.01 -2.51
CA PHE A 33 -10.60 0.79 -2.39
C PHE A 33 -9.80 -0.46 -2.79
N MET A 34 -8.93 -0.36 -3.80
CA MET A 34 -8.05 -1.48 -4.18
C MET A 34 -6.97 -1.72 -3.12
N ASN A 35 -6.44 -0.64 -2.55
CA ASN A 35 -5.46 -0.73 -1.46
C ASN A 35 -6.10 -1.31 -0.18
N GLU A 36 -7.35 -0.95 0.14
CA GLU A 36 -8.11 -1.61 1.21
C GLU A 36 -8.19 -3.12 0.96
N LYS A 37 -8.55 -3.56 -0.25
CA LYS A 37 -8.61 -4.97 -0.59
C LYS A 37 -7.27 -5.68 -0.41
N LEU A 38 -6.16 -5.06 -0.80
CA LEU A 38 -4.83 -5.59 -0.51
C LEU A 38 -4.59 -5.73 1.00
N VAL A 39 -4.91 -4.71 1.77
CA VAL A 39 -4.60 -4.65 3.21
C VAL A 39 -5.49 -5.59 4.05
N VAL A 40 -6.79 -5.67 3.71
CA VAL A 40 -7.80 -6.45 4.43
C VAL A 40 -7.84 -7.89 3.93
N ASP A 41 -7.89 -8.13 2.62
CA ASP A 41 -8.20 -9.46 2.07
C ASP A 41 -6.93 -10.27 1.69
N VAL A 42 -5.80 -9.61 1.41
CA VAL A 42 -4.56 -10.27 0.98
C VAL A 42 -3.50 -10.30 2.08
N LEU A 43 -3.22 -9.16 2.70
CA LEU A 43 -2.20 -9.05 3.75
C LEU A 43 -2.75 -9.42 5.14
N TRP A 44 -4.08 -9.36 5.32
CA TRP A 44 -4.78 -9.62 6.58
C TRP A 44 -4.19 -8.83 7.76
N VAL A 45 -3.89 -7.54 7.51
CA VAL A 45 -3.40 -6.57 8.52
C VAL A 45 -4.37 -5.41 8.75
N GLY A 46 -5.46 -5.34 7.97
CA GLY A 46 -6.50 -4.33 8.07
C GLY A 46 -7.77 -4.78 8.77
N VAL A 47 -8.59 -3.79 9.15
CA VAL A 47 -10.02 -3.95 9.45
C VAL A 47 -10.78 -2.84 8.71
N PRO A 48 -11.78 -3.17 7.87
CA PRO A 48 -12.54 -2.15 7.15
C PRO A 48 -13.53 -1.45 8.06
N VAL A 49 -13.61 -0.13 7.93
CA VAL A 49 -14.67 0.66 8.56
C VAL A 49 -16.04 0.32 7.95
N GLY A 50 -16.06 -0.01 6.65
CA GLY A 50 -17.28 -0.41 5.93
C GLY A 50 -17.79 0.60 4.91
N VAL A 51 -16.97 1.58 4.50
CA VAL A 51 -17.29 2.44 3.33
C VAL A 51 -17.35 1.57 2.07
N LYS A 52 -18.47 1.64 1.34
CA LYS A 52 -18.71 0.75 0.18
C LYS A 52 -18.44 1.39 -1.18
N GLY A 53 -18.28 2.71 -1.24
CA GLY A 53 -18.09 3.43 -2.49
C GLY A 53 -17.67 4.88 -2.25
N ALA A 54 -17.19 5.52 -3.32
CA ALA A 54 -16.78 6.90 -3.27
C ALA A 54 -18.00 7.83 -3.25
N ALA A 55 -17.89 8.93 -2.50
CA ALA A 55 -18.86 10.01 -2.60
C ALA A 55 -18.76 10.64 -3.97
N GLN A 56 -19.89 10.79 -4.64
CA GLN A 56 -19.94 11.77 -5.70
C GLN A 56 -19.80 13.15 -5.06
N TRP A 57 -18.91 13.98 -5.58
CA TRP A 57 -18.65 15.30 -5.01
C TRP A 57 -19.96 16.09 -4.90
N GLY A 58 -20.33 16.46 -3.67
CA GLY A 58 -21.56 17.22 -3.38
C GLY A 58 -22.84 16.40 -3.23
N VAL A 59 -22.78 15.05 -3.20
CA VAL A 59 -23.94 14.19 -2.94
C VAL A 59 -23.71 13.41 -1.65
N ASP A 60 -24.53 13.67 -0.63
CA ASP A 60 -24.63 12.80 0.54
C ASP A 60 -25.32 11.51 0.13
N ALA A 61 -24.55 10.43 0.00
CA ALA A 61 -25.09 9.10 -0.28
C ALA A 61 -24.91 8.18 0.93
N GLU A 62 -25.94 7.42 1.27
CA GLU A 62 -25.91 6.46 2.36
C GLU A 62 -24.88 5.34 2.07
N GLY A 63 -24.07 4.98 3.07
CA GLY A 63 -23.00 3.97 2.93
C GLY A 63 -21.70 4.44 2.26
N VAL A 64 -21.63 5.71 1.89
CA VAL A 64 -20.42 6.37 1.38
C VAL A 64 -19.57 6.96 2.49
N LEU A 65 -20.19 7.44 3.57
CA LEU A 65 -19.48 7.97 4.72
C LEU A 65 -19.52 6.97 5.88
N ALA A 66 -18.37 6.76 6.52
CA ALA A 66 -18.29 5.97 7.73
C ALA A 66 -19.05 6.65 8.87
N THR A 67 -19.96 5.92 9.51
CA THR A 67 -20.61 6.42 10.73
C THR A 67 -19.66 6.33 11.91
N ARG A 68 -19.99 7.04 13.00
CA ARG A 68 -19.31 6.89 14.28
C ARG A 68 -19.30 5.42 14.74
N GLN A 69 -20.42 4.74 14.61
CA GLN A 69 -20.56 3.33 15.02
C GLN A 69 -19.68 2.40 14.17
N ASP A 70 -19.50 2.72 12.88
CA ASP A 70 -18.61 1.97 11.99
C ASP A 70 -17.15 2.10 12.42
N VAL A 71 -16.71 3.31 12.74
CA VAL A 71 -15.37 3.57 13.27
C VAL A 71 -15.17 2.87 14.61
N GLU A 72 -16.12 3.00 15.54
CA GLU A 72 -16.05 2.34 16.85
C GLU A 72 -15.92 0.82 16.71
N ARG A 73 -16.72 0.19 15.85
CA ARG A 73 -16.66 -1.25 15.57
C ARG A 73 -15.31 -1.68 14.98
N ALA A 74 -14.80 -0.93 14.01
CA ALA A 74 -13.52 -1.24 13.37
C ALA A 74 -12.33 -1.07 14.33
N VAL A 75 -12.36 -0.04 15.18
CA VAL A 75 -11.37 0.18 16.24
C VAL A 75 -11.43 -0.94 17.27
N ALA A 76 -12.62 -1.36 17.70
CA ALA A 76 -12.76 -2.48 18.61
C ALA A 76 -12.17 -3.77 18.01
N ALA A 77 -12.47 -4.07 16.75
CA ALA A 77 -11.96 -5.26 16.05
C ALA A 77 -10.44 -5.22 15.79
N VAL A 78 -9.84 -4.05 15.52
CA VAL A 78 -8.38 -3.96 15.33
C VAL A 78 -7.62 -4.10 16.65
N MET A 79 -8.24 -3.66 17.75
CA MET A 79 -7.66 -3.68 19.10
C MET A 79 -7.97 -4.97 19.88
N ASP A 80 -8.78 -5.87 19.32
CA ASP A 80 -9.16 -7.15 19.92
C ASP A 80 -7.94 -8.00 20.34
N TYR A 81 -8.02 -8.63 21.52
CA TYR A 81 -6.96 -9.51 22.06
C TYR A 81 -7.19 -10.98 21.75
N GLY A 82 -8.31 -11.31 21.09
CA GLY A 82 -8.58 -12.64 20.58
C GLY A 82 -7.58 -13.10 19.51
N GLU A 83 -7.84 -14.30 19.00
CA GLU A 83 -6.99 -14.99 18.03
C GLU A 83 -6.79 -14.16 16.76
N GLU A 84 -7.88 -13.59 16.22
CA GLU A 84 -7.83 -12.82 14.98
C GLU A 84 -7.00 -11.54 15.15
N GLY A 85 -7.23 -10.78 16.22
CA GLY A 85 -6.44 -9.58 16.53
C GLY A 85 -4.96 -9.89 16.76
N SER A 86 -4.66 -10.97 17.47
CA SER A 86 -3.29 -11.44 17.69
C SER A 86 -2.59 -11.86 16.39
N ALA A 87 -3.29 -12.60 15.52
CA ALA A 87 -2.77 -13.01 14.22
C ALA A 87 -2.51 -11.80 13.31
N ARG A 88 -3.42 -10.81 13.31
CA ARG A 88 -3.27 -9.55 12.56
C ARG A 88 -2.00 -8.79 12.98
N ARG A 89 -1.76 -8.68 14.29
CA ARG A 89 -0.55 -8.02 14.82
C ARG A 89 0.72 -8.77 14.51
N ALA A 90 0.71 -10.09 14.62
CA ALA A 90 1.87 -10.92 14.26
C ALA A 90 2.23 -10.76 12.77
N ARG A 91 1.22 -10.69 11.89
CA ARG A 91 1.40 -10.42 10.45
C ARG A 91 1.95 -9.01 10.22
N ALA A 92 1.36 -7.99 10.81
CA ALA A 92 1.83 -6.60 10.69
C ALA A 92 3.30 -6.47 11.14
N ALA A 93 3.65 -7.03 12.30
CA ALA A 93 5.03 -7.03 12.79
C ALA A 93 6.00 -7.75 11.84
N LYS A 94 5.58 -8.88 11.23
CA LYS A 94 6.38 -9.60 10.24
C LYS A 94 6.60 -8.78 8.97
N LEU A 95 5.56 -8.11 8.47
CA LEU A 95 5.68 -7.24 7.30
C LEU A 95 6.58 -6.03 7.59
N GLY A 96 6.45 -5.41 8.77
CA GLY A 96 7.31 -4.30 9.17
C GLY A 96 8.79 -4.67 9.26
N ARG A 97 9.12 -5.87 9.75
CA ARG A 97 10.50 -6.38 9.71
C ARG A 97 11.00 -6.48 8.27
N LYS A 98 10.24 -7.10 7.38
CA LYS A 98 10.58 -7.23 5.96
C LYS A 98 10.76 -5.88 5.27
N ALA A 99 9.89 -4.92 5.57
CA ALA A 99 9.96 -3.57 5.00
C ALA A 99 11.27 -2.87 5.42
N ARG A 100 11.65 -2.97 6.70
CA ARG A 100 12.92 -2.42 7.20
C ARG A 100 14.13 -3.13 6.60
N GLU A 101 14.12 -4.46 6.55
CA GLU A 101 15.18 -5.27 5.93
C GLU A 101 15.34 -5.01 4.43
N ALA A 102 14.29 -4.59 3.73
CA ALA A 102 14.36 -4.29 2.32
C ALA A 102 15.18 -3.03 2.02
N VAL A 103 15.12 -2.01 2.89
CA VAL A 103 15.66 -0.67 2.63
C VAL A 103 17.04 -0.42 3.25
N VAL A 104 17.53 -1.28 4.14
CA VAL A 104 18.90 -1.18 4.65
C VAL A 104 19.93 -1.34 3.54
N HIS A 105 21.16 -0.86 3.76
CA HIS A 105 22.26 -1.06 2.83
C HIS A 105 22.46 -2.56 2.55
N GLY A 106 22.55 -2.91 1.27
CA GLY A 106 22.60 -4.31 0.85
C GLY A 106 21.29 -5.07 0.93
N GLY A 107 20.18 -4.45 1.37
CA GLY A 107 18.82 -5.01 1.37
C GLY A 107 18.24 -5.18 -0.05
N SER A 108 17.07 -5.79 -0.16
CA SER A 108 16.47 -6.10 -1.47
C SER A 108 16.14 -4.86 -2.30
N SER A 109 15.60 -3.80 -1.69
CA SER A 109 15.32 -2.54 -2.39
C SER A 109 16.60 -1.88 -2.87
N PHE A 110 17.62 -1.81 -2.01
CA PHE A 110 18.94 -1.27 -2.37
C PHE A 110 19.55 -2.01 -3.57
N ARG A 111 19.53 -3.35 -3.54
CA ARG A 111 20.04 -4.17 -4.66
C ARG A 111 19.22 -4.00 -5.92
N ASN A 112 17.90 -3.92 -5.83
CA ASN A 112 17.04 -3.72 -6.99
C ASN A 112 17.29 -2.38 -7.68
N VAL A 113 17.52 -1.31 -6.93
CA VAL A 113 17.90 0.00 -7.50
C VAL A 113 19.27 -0.09 -8.18
N ALA A 114 20.26 -0.76 -7.56
CA ALA A 114 21.56 -0.97 -8.18
C ALA A 114 21.46 -1.79 -9.49
N LEU A 115 20.65 -2.84 -9.51
CA LEU A 115 20.39 -3.64 -10.71
C LEU A 115 19.69 -2.84 -11.80
N LEU A 116 18.72 -1.98 -11.44
CA LEU A 116 18.06 -1.09 -12.39
C LEU A 116 19.05 -0.12 -13.05
N ILE A 117 19.96 0.47 -12.26
CA ILE A 117 21.02 1.35 -12.76
C ILE A 117 21.92 0.58 -13.75
N GLN A 118 22.39 -0.60 -13.36
CA GLN A 118 23.23 -1.45 -14.22
C GLN A 118 22.52 -1.82 -15.53
N HIS A 119 21.24 -2.20 -15.46
CA HIS A 119 20.44 -2.54 -16.64
C HIS A 119 20.27 -1.37 -17.61
N VAL A 120 20.02 -0.16 -17.08
CA VAL A 120 19.91 1.05 -17.90
C VAL A 120 21.26 1.38 -18.56
N GLN A 121 22.37 1.26 -17.83
CA GLN A 121 23.72 1.47 -18.39
C GLN A 121 24.04 0.48 -19.50
N GLN A 122 23.73 -0.81 -19.31
CA GLN A 122 23.92 -1.84 -20.35
C GLN A 122 23.11 -1.49 -21.60
N ARG A 123 21.83 -1.14 -21.46
CA ARG A 123 20.99 -0.75 -22.61
C ARG A 123 21.46 0.50 -23.32
N ALA A 124 22.01 1.47 -22.59
CA ALA A 124 22.61 2.65 -23.20
C ALA A 124 23.85 2.28 -24.03
N SER A 125 24.68 1.35 -23.55
CA SER A 125 25.88 0.90 -24.24
C SER A 125 25.61 0.00 -25.46
N THR A 126 24.50 -0.74 -25.46
CA THR A 126 24.10 -1.62 -26.59
C THR A 126 23.15 -0.95 -27.57
N ARG A 127 22.85 0.35 -27.39
CA ARG A 127 21.82 1.03 -28.20
C ARG A 127 22.28 1.09 -29.66
N ASN A 128 21.57 0.35 -30.51
CA ASN A 128 21.82 0.25 -31.94
C ASN A 128 21.61 1.63 -32.61
N PRO A 129 22.63 2.21 -33.30
CA PRO A 129 22.51 3.50 -33.97
C PRO A 129 21.40 3.56 -35.03
N TRP A 130 20.97 2.41 -35.55
CA TRP A 130 20.01 2.33 -36.66
C TRP A 130 18.55 2.53 -36.28
N ILE A 131 18.17 2.41 -35.00
CA ILE A 131 16.76 2.55 -34.56
C ILE A 131 16.33 4.02 -34.45
N GLU A 132 17.27 4.94 -34.30
CA GLU A 132 16.99 6.39 -34.24
C GLU A 132 17.43 7.13 -35.51
N LYS A 133 17.28 6.51 -36.70
CA LYS A 133 17.22 7.32 -37.91
C LYS A 133 16.03 8.26 -37.78
N LYS A 134 16.31 9.56 -37.67
CA LYS A 134 15.26 10.56 -37.86
C LYS A 134 14.72 10.40 -39.28
N PRO A 135 13.46 10.80 -39.57
CA PRO A 135 12.96 10.82 -40.95
C PRO A 135 13.91 11.49 -41.95
N SER A 136 14.78 12.40 -41.49
CA SER A 136 15.84 13.05 -42.28
C SER A 136 17.00 12.15 -42.72
N ASP A 137 17.21 11.00 -42.09
CA ASP A 137 18.35 10.09 -42.33
C ASP A 137 18.02 8.98 -43.33
N CYS A 138 16.75 8.88 -43.76
CA CYS A 138 16.31 8.06 -44.89
C CYS A 138 16.35 8.94 -46.16
N ARG A 139 17.56 9.21 -46.65
CA ARG A 139 17.80 9.61 -48.04
C ARG A 139 18.57 8.51 -48.75
#